data_AF-A0A257MMV0-F1
#
_entry.id   AF-A0A257MMV0-F1
#
_cell.length_a   1.000
_cell.length_b   1.000
_cell.length_c   1.000
_cell.angle_alpha   90.00
_cell.angle_beta   90.00
_cell.angle_gamma   90.00
#
_symmetry.space_group_name_H-M   'P 1'
#
loop_
_entity.id
_entity.type
_entity.pdbx_description
1 polymer ?
#
loop_
_entity_poly.entity_id
_entity_poly.type
_entity_poly.pdbx_seq_one_letter_code
_entity_poly.pdbx_strand_id
1 'polypeptide(L)'
;MESLDDRLEHLAILKDIQSETGGFTETVLLPFIPEDNILGKGVFGIDLLDKLKMHALARVALYPNIANIQASWTKLGRNAAAAAIDWGANDLGGTLMDEANALSREESYLGYFQIFIRYL
;
A
#
# COMPACT_ATOMS: atom_id res chain seq x y z
N MET A 1 -9.30 -7.68 -12.17
CA MET A 1 -7.87 -7.55 -11.82
C MET A 1 -7.51 -6.11 -12.05
N GLU A 2 -7.11 -5.40 -11.00
CA GLU A 2 -6.67 -4.00 -11.04
C GLU A 2 -5.52 -3.80 -12.05
N SER A 3 -5.64 -2.75 -12.85
CA SER A 3 -4.65 -2.25 -13.80
C SER A 3 -3.76 -1.16 -13.20
N LEU A 4 -2.74 -0.72 -13.95
CA LEU A 4 -1.93 0.44 -13.52
C LEU A 4 -2.76 1.73 -13.50
N ASP A 5 -3.70 1.89 -14.43
CA ASP A 5 -4.55 3.07 -14.52
C ASP A 5 -5.46 3.18 -13.29
N ASP A 6 -6.03 2.08 -12.83
CA ASP A 6 -6.84 2.03 -11.59
C ASP A 6 -6.03 2.50 -10.37
N ARG A 7 -4.74 2.11 -10.29
CA ARG A 7 -3.85 2.52 -9.19
C ARG A 7 -3.52 4.01 -9.26
N LEU A 8 -3.29 4.53 -10.46
CA LEU A 8 -3.02 5.95 -10.68
C LEU A 8 -4.24 6.81 -10.36
N GLU A 9 -5.42 6.37 -10.78
CA GLU A 9 -6.69 7.02 -10.44
C GLU A 9 -6.89 7.06 -8.92
N HIS A 10 -6.63 5.96 -8.22
CA HIS A 10 -6.71 5.93 -6.76
C HIS A 10 -5.74 6.94 -6.11
N LEU A 11 -4.47 6.99 -6.56
CA LEU A 11 -3.51 7.98 -6.05
C LEU A 11 -3.93 9.42 -6.34
N ALA A 12 -4.52 9.69 -7.50
CA ALA A 12 -5.04 11.02 -7.84
C ALA A 12 -6.19 11.43 -6.91
N ILE A 13 -7.16 10.53 -6.67
CA ILE A 13 -8.26 10.77 -5.72
C ILE A 13 -7.73 11.10 -4.32
N LEU A 14 -6.73 10.35 -3.83
CA LEU A 14 -6.13 10.62 -2.52
C LEU A 14 -5.44 11.99 -2.46
N LYS A 15 -4.75 12.37 -3.53
CA LYS A 15 -4.10 13.68 -3.65
C LYS A 15 -5.10 14.82 -3.64
N ASP A 16 -6.22 14.66 -4.35
CA ASP A 16 -7.27 15.67 -4.44
C ASP A 16 -7.93 15.87 -3.06
N ILE A 17 -8.34 14.77 -2.41
CA ILE A 17 -8.92 14.84 -1.06
C ILE A 17 -7.93 15.47 -0.07
N GLN A 18 -6.65 15.10 -0.12
CA GLN A 18 -5.65 15.69 0.75
C GLN A 18 -5.44 17.19 0.46
N SER A 19 -5.52 17.62 -0.80
CA SER A 19 -5.40 19.03 -1.17
C SER A 19 -6.56 19.86 -0.62
N GLU A 20 -7.75 19.29 -0.54
CA GLU A 20 -8.95 19.93 0.00
C GLU A 20 -9.00 19.93 1.53
N THR A 21 -8.60 18.81 2.15
CA THR A 21 -8.86 18.56 3.59
C THR A 21 -7.62 18.62 4.47
N GLY A 22 -6.44 18.30 3.95
CA GLY A 22 -5.18 18.25 4.69
C GLY A 22 -5.12 17.21 5.83
N GLY A 23 -6.08 16.28 5.90
CA GLY A 23 -6.26 15.40 7.05
C GLY A 23 -5.37 14.16 7.06
N PHE A 24 -4.78 13.78 5.92
CA PHE A 24 -3.98 12.55 5.81
C PHE A 24 -2.56 12.79 6.30
N THR A 25 -2.05 11.82 7.06
CA THR A 25 -0.69 11.84 7.62
C THR A 25 0.26 10.91 6.89
N GLU A 26 -0.24 9.81 6.32
CA GLU A 26 0.54 8.83 5.57
C GLU A 26 -0.31 8.06 4.57
N THR A 27 0.36 7.53 3.54
CA THR A 27 -0.17 6.50 2.64
C THR A 27 0.51 5.18 2.93
N VAL A 28 -0.27 4.13 3.16
CA VAL A 28 0.20 2.76 3.43
C VAL A 28 -0.12 1.88 2.22
N LEU A 29 0.92 1.36 1.56
CA LEU A 29 0.78 0.46 0.42
C LEU A 29 0.83 -0.99 0.90
N LEU A 30 -0.27 -1.72 0.72
CA LEU A 30 -0.37 -3.12 1.11
C LEU A 30 -0.50 -4.00 -0.13
N PRO A 31 0.45 -4.92 -0.39
CA PRO A 31 0.25 -5.91 -1.44
C PRO A 31 -0.94 -6.81 -1.10
N PHE A 32 -1.69 -7.23 -2.12
CA PHE A 32 -2.69 -8.27 -1.96
C PHE A 32 -2.03 -9.61 -1.64
N ILE A 33 -2.55 -10.28 -0.60
CA ILE A 33 -2.11 -11.59 -0.12
C ILE A 33 -3.20 -12.59 -0.53
N PRO A 34 -2.99 -13.39 -1.58
CA PRO A 34 -4.00 -14.31 -2.10
C PRO A 34 -4.25 -15.53 -1.20
N GLU A 35 -3.31 -15.87 -0.32
CA GLU A 35 -3.40 -17.00 0.60
C GLU A 35 -4.63 -16.87 1.51
N ASP A 36 -5.37 -17.97 1.68
CA ASP A 36 -6.59 -18.06 2.50
C ASP A 36 -7.70 -17.03 2.17
N ASN A 37 -7.68 -16.46 0.95
CA ASN A 37 -8.66 -15.48 0.49
C ASN A 37 -9.53 -16.04 -0.66
N ILE A 38 -10.86 -15.87 -0.57
CA ILE A 38 -11.80 -16.28 -1.63
C ILE A 38 -11.52 -15.60 -2.98
N LEU A 39 -11.01 -14.37 -2.96
CA LEU A 39 -10.61 -13.60 -4.15
C LEU A 39 -9.20 -13.95 -4.63
N GLY A 40 -8.43 -14.71 -3.85
CA GLY A 40 -7.09 -15.17 -4.20
C GLY A 40 -7.07 -16.36 -5.15
N LYS A 41 -8.21 -17.01 -5.40
CA LYS A 41 -8.28 -18.16 -6.31
C LYS A 41 -7.87 -17.76 -7.74
N GLY A 42 -6.74 -18.29 -8.19
CA GLY A 42 -6.20 -17.99 -9.53
C GLY A 42 -5.44 -16.67 -9.63
N VAL A 43 -5.19 -16.00 -8.49
CA VAL A 43 -4.38 -14.78 -8.40
C VAL A 43 -3.01 -15.16 -7.82
N PHE A 44 -1.95 -14.74 -8.49
CA PHE A 44 -0.58 -14.92 -8.00
C PHE A 44 -0.18 -13.73 -7.13
N GLY A 45 0.68 -13.96 -6.14
CA GLY A 45 1.30 -12.86 -5.40
C GLY A 45 2.12 -11.97 -6.34
N ILE A 46 2.25 -10.69 -5.98
CA ILE A 46 3.09 -9.76 -6.74
C ILE A 46 4.58 -9.94 -6.42
N ASP A 47 5.41 -9.72 -7.43
CA ASP A 47 6.86 -9.81 -7.28
C ASP A 47 7.44 -8.62 -6.48
N LEU A 48 8.73 -8.71 -6.14
CA LEU A 48 9.42 -7.64 -5.41
C LEU A 48 9.46 -6.33 -6.20
N LEU A 49 9.68 -6.41 -7.51
CA LEU A 49 9.86 -5.21 -8.33
C LEU A 49 8.56 -4.40 -8.40
N ASP A 50 7.41 -5.06 -8.51
CA ASP A 50 6.11 -4.41 -8.52
C ASP A 50 5.77 -3.77 -7.17
N LYS A 51 6.14 -4.42 -6.05
CA LYS A 51 6.09 -3.81 -4.70
C LYS A 51 6.88 -2.50 -4.65
N LEU A 52 8.12 -2.51 -5.14
CA LEU A 52 8.99 -1.34 -5.10
C LEU A 52 8.54 -0.24 -6.07
N LYS A 53 8.11 -0.60 -7.28
CA LYS A 53 7.54 0.35 -8.26
C LYS A 53 6.34 1.10 -7.69
N MET A 54 5.47 0.43 -6.93
CA MET A 54 4.33 1.11 -6.32
C MET A 54 4.73 2.13 -5.24
N HIS A 55 5.78 1.85 -4.46
CA HIS A 55 6.30 2.84 -3.51
C HIS A 55 6.88 4.05 -4.23
N ALA A 56 7.65 3.83 -5.31
CA ALA A 56 8.20 4.90 -6.12
C ALA A 56 7.10 5.73 -6.81
N LEU A 57 6.07 5.06 -7.32
CA LEU A 57 4.93 5.71 -7.95
C LEU A 57 4.15 6.59 -6.96
N ALA A 58 3.84 6.06 -5.78
CA ALA A 58 3.17 6.80 -4.73
C ALA A 58 3.98 8.03 -4.29
N ARG A 59 5.30 7.88 -4.14
CA ARG A 59 6.22 9.00 -3.84
C ARG A 59 6.11 10.11 -4.89
N VAL A 60 6.18 9.77 -6.17
CA VAL A 60 6.12 10.75 -7.27
C VAL A 60 4.74 11.39 -7.37
N ALA A 61 3.67 10.61 -7.22
CA ALA A 61 2.31 11.09 -7.39
C ALA A 61 1.85 12.00 -6.24
N LEU A 62 2.16 11.62 -5.00
CA LEU A 62 1.56 12.20 -3.80
C LEU A 62 2.39 13.31 -3.15
N TYR A 63 3.69 13.40 -3.43
CA TYR A 63 4.52 14.47 -2.88
C TYR A 63 4.21 15.82 -3.56
N PRO A 64 4.10 16.94 -2.82
CA PRO A 64 4.28 17.08 -1.36
C PRO A 64 2.99 16.91 -0.53
N ASN A 65 1.83 16.68 -1.15
CA ASN A 65 0.52 16.64 -0.48
C ASN A 65 0.44 15.60 0.64
N ILE A 66 0.88 14.36 0.37
CA ILE A 66 1.04 13.31 1.38
C ILE A 66 2.53 12.95 1.42
N ALA A 67 3.23 13.47 2.42
CA ALA A 67 4.69 13.34 2.49
C ALA A 67 5.15 11.95 2.94
N ASN A 68 4.36 11.28 3.78
CA ASN A 68 4.75 10.00 4.37
C ASN A 68 4.17 8.83 3.57
N ILE A 69 5.06 7.95 3.12
CA ILE A 69 4.73 6.67 2.48
C ILE A 69 5.27 5.56 3.39
N GLN A 70 4.37 4.75 3.93
CA GLN A 70 4.70 3.69 4.88
C GLN A 70 4.95 2.36 4.17
N ALA A 71 6.10 1.76 4.44
CA ALA A 71 6.41 0.38 4.13
C ALA A 71 5.91 -0.52 5.28
N SER A 72 4.85 -1.32 5.02
CA SER A 72 4.34 -2.27 6.00
C SER A 72 5.18 -3.54 6.01
N TRP A 73 6.11 -3.67 6.96
CA TRP A 73 7.05 -4.79 6.98
C TRP A 73 6.40 -6.14 7.29
N THR A 74 5.24 -6.14 7.97
CA THR A 74 4.44 -7.34 8.25
C THR A 74 3.74 -7.88 7.00
N LYS A 75 3.54 -7.05 5.97
CA LYS A 75 2.93 -7.45 4.69
C LYS A 75 3.96 -7.62 3.57
N LEU A 76 4.99 -6.78 3.56
CA LEU A 76 6.07 -6.83 2.57
C LEU A 76 7.12 -7.90 2.89
N GLY A 77 7.33 -8.21 4.17
CA GLY A 77 8.51 -8.89 4.67
C GLY A 77 9.69 -7.93 4.84
N ARG A 78 10.66 -8.30 5.69
CA ARG A 78 11.77 -7.43 6.12
C ARG A 78 12.62 -6.91 4.95
N ASN A 79 13.00 -7.79 4.02
CA ASN A 79 13.89 -7.43 2.91
C ASN A 79 13.21 -6.45 1.95
N ALA A 80 11.94 -6.68 1.61
CA ALA A 80 11.20 -5.81 0.72
C ALA A 80 10.89 -4.46 1.39
N ALA A 81 10.56 -4.45 2.69
CA ALA A 81 10.34 -3.21 3.42
C ALA A 81 11.63 -2.37 3.55
N ALA A 82 12.78 -3.00 3.74
CA ALA A 82 14.07 -2.32 3.72
C ALA A 82 14.36 -1.70 2.36
N ALA A 83 14.18 -2.46 1.27
CA ALA A 83 14.36 -1.96 -0.09
C ALA A 83 13.35 -0.84 -0.45
N ALA A 84 12.14 -0.85 0.11
CA ALA A 84 11.13 0.17 -0.15
C ALA A 84 11.54 1.57 0.32
N ILE A 85 12.42 1.67 1.33
CA ILE A 85 12.96 2.95 1.81
C ILE A 85 13.74 3.66 0.69
N ASP A 86 14.56 2.92 -0.06
CA ASP A 86 15.31 3.45 -1.21
C ASP A 86 14.40 3.77 -2.41
N TRP A 87 13.16 3.28 -2.38
CA TRP A 87 12.17 3.45 -3.44
C TRP A 87 11.04 4.41 -3.05
N GLY A 88 11.26 5.27 -2.05
CA GLY A 88 10.39 6.40 -1.74
C GLY A 88 9.54 6.25 -0.48
N ALA A 89 9.56 5.08 0.18
CA ALA A 89 9.04 4.95 1.52
C ALA A 89 9.92 5.73 2.52
N ASN A 90 9.31 6.32 3.53
CA ASN A 90 10.01 7.05 4.59
C ASN A 90 9.44 6.78 5.99
N ASP A 91 8.50 5.83 6.09
CA ASP A 91 7.96 5.32 7.34
C ASP A 91 7.98 3.78 7.30
N LEU A 92 8.44 3.14 8.38
CA LEU A 92 8.48 1.69 8.52
C LEU A 92 7.49 1.28 9.61
N GLY A 93 6.33 0.77 9.20
CA GLY A 93 5.21 0.52 10.10
C GLY A 93 4.77 -0.94 10.20
N GLY A 94 4.15 -1.27 11.32
CA GLY A 94 3.59 -2.59 11.62
C GLY A 94 3.95 -3.06 13.04
N THR A 95 2.98 -3.57 13.79
CA THR A 95 3.18 -4.16 15.11
C THR A 95 3.28 -5.69 15.03
N LEU A 96 4.23 -6.26 15.76
CA LEU A 96 4.27 -7.68 16.10
C LEU A 96 3.23 -7.93 17.20
N MET A 97 1.98 -8.15 16.85
CA MET A 97 1.05 -8.84 17.76
C MET A 97 0.52 -10.06 17.02
N ASP A 98 0.87 -11.23 17.56
CA ASP A 98 0.57 -12.59 17.12
C ASP A 98 -0.51 -12.68 16.03
N GLU A 99 -0.04 -12.89 14.80
CA GLU A 99 -0.54 -13.55 13.57
C GLU A 99 -2.05 -13.76 13.28
N ALA A 100 -3.00 -13.45 14.16
CA ALA A 100 -4.42 -13.78 13.95
C ALA A 100 -5.26 -12.65 13.31
N ASN A 101 -4.93 -11.37 13.53
CA ASN A 101 -5.89 -10.29 13.27
C ASN A 101 -5.55 -9.38 12.07
N ALA A 102 -4.41 -9.56 11.42
CA ALA A 102 -4.05 -8.76 10.23
C ALA A 102 -4.60 -9.34 8.91
N LEU A 103 -5.26 -10.50 8.95
CA LEU A 103 -5.81 -11.20 7.79
C LEU A 103 -7.33 -10.98 7.60
N SER A 104 -8.03 -10.38 8.57
CA SER A 104 -9.48 -10.20 8.52
C SER A 104 -9.89 -8.72 8.53
N ARG A 105 -9.72 -8.07 7.38
CA ARG A 105 -10.72 -7.08 6.96
C ARG A 105 -11.25 -7.53 5.60
N GLU A 106 -12.28 -8.38 5.70
CA GLU A 106 -13.20 -8.68 4.62
C GLU A 106 -13.76 -7.35 4.10
N GLU A 107 -13.27 -6.98 2.92
CA GLU A 107 -13.94 -6.26 1.83
C GLU A 107 -12.83 -5.59 1.03
N SER A 108 -12.38 -6.23 -0.03
CA SER A 108 -11.40 -5.64 -0.93
C SER A 108 -11.71 -6.09 -2.34
N TYR A 109 -11.91 -5.12 -3.23
CA TYR A 109 -12.00 -5.35 -4.66
C TYR A 109 -10.76 -6.13 -5.16
N LEU A 110 -10.90 -6.88 -6.25
CA LEU A 110 -9.84 -7.62 -6.93
C LEU A 110 -8.70 -6.68 -7.40
N GLY A 111 -7.79 -6.31 -6.49
CA GLY A 111 -6.64 -5.46 -6.76
C GLY A 111 -5.36 -6.02 -6.15
N TYR A 112 -4.22 -5.62 -6.71
CA TYR A 112 -2.90 -6.10 -6.28
C TYR A 112 -2.31 -5.22 -5.18
N PHE A 113 -2.78 -3.98 -5.05
CA PHE A 113 -2.42 -3.09 -3.95
C PHE A 113 -3.67 -2.53 -3.28
N GLN A 114 -3.72 -2.65 -1.97
CA GLN A 114 -4.65 -1.92 -1.13
C GLN A 114 -3.93 -0.68 -0.60
N ILE A 115 -4.54 0.49 -0.76
CA ILE A 115 -4.00 1.74 -0.27
C ILE A 115 -4.83 2.16 0.94
N PHE A 116 -4.16 2.27 2.09
CA PHE A 116 -4.74 2.86 3.29
C PHE A 116 -4.12 4.23 3.54
N ILE A 117 -4.84 5.03 4.31
CA ILE A 117 -4.40 6.34 4.77
C ILE A 117 -4.67 6.45 6.25
N ARG A 118 -3.72 7.03 7.00
CA ARG A 118 -4.01 7.48 8.35
C ARG A 118 -4.39 8.94 8.35
N TYR A 119 -5.22 9.27 9.32
CA TYR A 119 -5.78 10.59 9.51
C TYR A 119 -5.35 11.16 10.86
N LEU A 120 -5.37 12.49 10.97
CA LEU A 120 -5.34 13.20 12.26
C LEU A 120 -6.63 13.01 13.06
#